data_AF-A0A285JDP4-F1
#
_entry.id   AF-A0A285JDP4-F1
#
_cell.length_a   1.000
_cell.length_b   1.000
_cell.length_c   1.000
_cell.angle_alpha   90.00
_cell.angle_beta   90.00
_cell.angle_gamma   90.00
#
_symmetry.space_group_name_H-M   'P 1'
#
loop_
_entity.id
_entity.type
_entity.pdbx_description
1 polymer ?
#
loop_
_entity_poly.entity_id
_entity_poly.type
_entity_poly.pdbx_seq_one_letter_code
_entity_poly.pdbx_strand_id
1 'polypeptide(L)'
;MPGRKSVPNDVERLNKAFYLSDPMNTCCVENQCYDEYQRIANYTKALLDDNLALFDAIEKALVSSFDDLVKERHVCAVMKSIANLL
;
A
#
# COMPACT_ATOMS: atom_id res chain seq x y z
N MET A 1 13.66 -17.40 19.23
CA MET A 1 12.60 -17.39 18.20
C MET A 1 13.06 -16.47 17.08
N PRO A 2 13.05 -16.90 15.81
CA PRO A 2 13.52 -16.06 14.70
C PRO A 2 12.60 -14.84 14.58
N GLY A 3 13.20 -13.66 14.48
CA GLY A 3 12.51 -12.37 14.54
C GLY A 3 11.41 -12.29 13.50
N ARG A 4 10.19 -11.94 13.94
CA ARG A 4 9.15 -11.46 13.04
C ARG A 4 9.76 -10.29 12.26
N LYS A 5 9.95 -10.45 10.95
CA LYS A 5 10.21 -9.31 10.06
C LYS A 5 9.08 -8.32 10.31
N SER A 6 9.41 -7.13 10.80
CA SER A 6 8.43 -6.09 11.07
C SER A 6 7.74 -5.74 9.76
N VAL A 7 6.41 -5.88 9.74
CA VAL A 7 5.57 -5.32 8.67
C VAL A 7 5.95 -3.84 8.51
N PRO A 8 6.17 -3.33 7.28
CA PRO A 8 6.46 -1.91 7.12
C PRO A 8 5.28 -1.12 7.69
N ASN A 9 5.56 -0.39 8.76
CA ASN A 9 4.59 0.46 9.42
C ASN A 9 4.91 1.94 9.18
N ASP A 10 6.05 2.31 8.60
CA ASP A 10 6.29 3.71 8.28
C ASP A 10 5.61 4.08 6.94
N VAL A 11 5.04 5.29 6.90
CA VAL A 11 4.31 5.83 5.74
C VAL A 11 5.19 5.88 4.50
N GLU A 12 6.50 6.12 4.67
CA GLU A 12 7.45 6.21 3.56
C GLU A 12 7.58 4.87 2.82
N ARG A 13 7.76 3.76 3.55
CA ARG A 13 7.79 2.42 2.95
C ARG A 13 6.47 2.03 2.31
N LEU A 14 5.34 2.36 2.94
CA LEU A 14 4.02 2.11 2.36
C LEU A 14 3.85 2.91 1.06
N ASN A 15 4.15 4.20 1.07
CA ASN A 15 4.08 5.06 -0.12
C ASN A 15 4.97 4.53 -1.24
N LYS A 16 6.21 4.15 -0.91
CA LYS A 16 7.13 3.54 -1.88
C LYS A 16 6.59 2.23 -2.44
N ALA A 17 5.97 1.39 -1.62
CA ALA A 17 5.39 0.13 -2.09
C ALA A 17 4.23 0.36 -3.05
N PHE A 18 3.32 1.28 -2.72
CA PHE A 18 2.21 1.70 -3.60
C PHE A 18 2.75 2.29 -4.91
N TYR A 19 3.71 3.21 -4.84
CA TYR A 19 4.34 3.81 -6.01
C TYR A 19 5.00 2.77 -6.93
N LEU A 20 5.80 1.85 -6.37
CA LEU A 20 6.51 0.84 -7.17
C LEU A 20 5.59 -0.22 -7.78
N SER A 21 4.47 -0.52 -7.12
CA SER A 21 3.49 -1.49 -7.64
C SER A 21 2.48 -0.86 -8.59
N ASP A 22 2.27 0.46 -8.48
CA ASP A 22 1.26 1.24 -9.20
C ASP A 22 -0.02 0.42 -9.45
N PRO A 23 -0.67 -0.06 -8.37
CA PRO A 23 -1.63 -1.18 -8.48
C PRO A 23 -2.88 -0.81 -9.28
N MET A 24 -3.12 0.49 -9.47
CA MET A 24 -4.25 1.03 -10.23
C MET A 24 -3.83 1.59 -11.60
N ASN A 25 -2.57 1.38 -12.00
CA ASN A 25 -1.98 1.86 -13.26
C ASN A 25 -2.28 3.34 -13.50
N THR A 26 -2.07 4.12 -12.45
CA THR A 26 -2.19 5.58 -12.51
C THR A 26 -0.98 6.10 -13.28
N CYS A 27 -1.14 7.05 -14.20
CA CYS A 27 -0.03 7.61 -14.99
C CYS A 27 1.05 8.34 -14.13
N CYS A 28 1.09 8.11 -12.82
CA CYS A 28 1.94 8.72 -11.81
C CYS A 28 3.40 8.35 -11.97
N VAL A 29 3.73 7.14 -12.42
CA VAL A 29 5.12 6.74 -12.70
C VAL A 29 5.67 7.54 -13.89
N GLU A 30 4.83 7.77 -14.91
CA GLU A 30 5.21 8.55 -16.10
C GLU A 30 5.37 10.04 -15.80
N ASN A 31 4.61 10.56 -14.83
CA ASN A 31 4.62 11.98 -14.43
C ASN A 31 5.44 12.29 -13.16
N GLN A 32 6.06 11.28 -12.53
CA GLN A 32 6.82 11.41 -11.27
C GLN A 32 6.01 12.02 -10.11
N CYS A 33 4.70 11.72 -10.04
CA CYS A 33 3.83 12.18 -8.95
C CYS A 33 3.97 11.28 -7.73
N TYR A 34 5.05 11.49 -6.96
CA TYR A 34 5.41 10.68 -5.79
C TYR A 34 4.48 10.84 -4.57
N ASP A 35 3.64 11.87 -4.55
CA ASP A 35 2.76 12.22 -3.43
C ASP A 35 1.32 11.68 -3.56
N GLU A 36 0.94 11.13 -4.71
CA GLU A 36 -0.43 10.65 -4.96
C GLU A 36 -0.81 9.47 -4.06
N TYR A 37 0.14 8.56 -3.86
CA TYR A 37 -0.05 7.43 -2.95
C TYR A 37 0.19 7.79 -1.48
N GLN A 38 0.66 9.01 -1.16
CA GLN A 38 0.93 9.43 0.22
C GLN A 38 -0.35 9.39 1.07
N ARG A 39 -1.47 9.81 0.50
CA ARG A 39 -2.78 9.75 1.17
C ARG A 39 -3.20 8.30 1.47
N ILE A 40 -2.99 7.41 0.51
CA ILE A 40 -3.32 5.99 0.63
C ILE A 40 -2.40 5.32 1.66
N ALA A 41 -1.11 5.65 1.65
CA ALA A 41 -0.12 5.17 2.61
C ALA A 41 -0.42 5.63 4.04
N ASN A 42 -0.76 6.91 4.22
CA ASN A 42 -1.19 7.46 5.52
C ASN A 42 -2.43 6.74 6.05
N TYR A 43 -3.42 6.51 5.18
CA TYR A 43 -4.65 5.84 5.59
C TYR A 43 -4.42 4.35 5.89
N THR A 44 -3.57 3.68 5.10
CA THR A 44 -3.14 2.30 5.37
C THR A 44 -2.46 2.20 6.75
N LYS A 45 -1.57 3.15 7.08
CA LYS A 45 -0.92 3.20 8.39
C LYS A 45 -1.93 3.38 9.52
N ALA A 46 -2.88 4.31 9.38
CA ALA A 46 -3.93 4.49 10.39
C ALA A 46 -4.72 3.20 10.65
N LEU A 47 -5.06 2.45 9.60
CA LEU A 47 -5.74 1.16 9.73
C LEU A 47 -4.87 0.08 10.39
N LEU A 48 -3.57 0.06 10.10
CA LEU A 48 -2.62 -0.84 10.77
C LEU A 48 -2.49 -0.50 12.26
N ASP A 49 -2.49 0.78 12.62
CA ASP A 49 -2.47 1.24 14.02
C ASP A 49 -3.73 0.84 14.79
N ASP A 50 -4.86 0.75 14.07
CA ASP A 50 -6.13 0.22 14.58
C ASP A 50 -6.18 -1.33 14.60
N ASN A 51 -5.03 -2.00 14.46
CA ASN A 51 -4.87 -3.47 14.44
C ASN A 51 -5.56 -4.20 13.28
N LEU A 52 -5.85 -3.51 12.18
CA LEU A 52 -6.32 -4.18 10.97
C LEU A 52 -5.18 -4.99 10.33
N ALA A 53 -5.48 -6.15 9.75
CA ALA A 53 -4.48 -6.94 9.06
C ALA A 53 -3.96 -6.18 7.82
N LEU A 54 -2.69 -6.37 7.46
CA LEU A 54 -2.06 -5.64 6.36
C LEU A 54 -2.83 -5.76 5.04
N PHE A 55 -3.32 -6.95 4.71
CA PHE A 55 -4.08 -7.20 3.51
C PHE A 55 -5.36 -6.34 3.48
N ASP A 56 -6.17 -6.43 4.54
CA ASP A 56 -7.42 -5.69 4.70
C ASP A 56 -7.18 -4.18 4.76
N ALA A 57 -6.08 -3.73 5.37
CA ALA A 57 -5.69 -2.33 5.44
C ALA A 57 -5.38 -1.76 4.05
N ILE A 58 -4.61 -2.50 3.22
CA ILE A 58 -4.32 -2.10 1.85
C ILE A 58 -5.59 -2.09 1.00
N GLU A 59 -6.41 -3.15 1.10
CA GLU A 59 -7.67 -3.23 0.37
C GLU A 59 -8.58 -2.04 0.70
N LYS A 60 -8.83 -1.79 1.98
CA LYS A 60 -9.69 -0.70 2.43
C LYS A 60 -9.14 0.68 2.05
N ALA A 61 -7.82 0.86 2.06
CA ALA A 61 -7.20 2.11 1.64
C ALA A 61 -7.33 2.35 0.13
N LEU A 62 -7.16 1.31 -0.69
CA LEU A 62 -7.39 1.39 -2.13
C LEU A 62 -8.87 1.63 -2.44
N VAL A 63 -9.79 0.89 -1.80
CA VAL A 63 -11.24 1.04 -2.03
C VAL A 63 -11.69 2.45 -1.66
N SER A 64 -11.18 3.02 -0.57
CA SER A 64 -11.48 4.41 -0.17
C SER A 64 -11.08 5.46 -1.23
N SER A 65 -10.16 5.12 -2.14
CA SER A 65 -9.65 6.04 -3.18
C SER A 65 -10.15 5.72 -4.59
N PHE A 66 -10.49 4.46 -4.87
CA PHE A 66 -10.81 3.96 -6.22
C PHE A 66 -12.11 3.16 -6.29
N ASP A 67 -12.85 3.06 -5.19
CA ASP A 67 -14.13 2.36 -5.05
C ASP A 67 -14.08 0.93 -5.64
N ASP A 68 -15.10 0.56 -6.40
CA ASP A 68 -15.32 -0.78 -6.95
C ASP A 68 -14.32 -1.17 -8.06
N LEU A 69 -13.40 -0.27 -8.44
CA LEU A 69 -12.32 -0.60 -9.38
C LEU A 69 -11.28 -1.51 -8.74
N VAL A 70 -11.21 -1.55 -7.41
CA VAL A 70 -10.24 -2.35 -6.66
C VAL A 70 -10.59 -3.83 -6.74
N LYS A 71 -9.57 -4.64 -7.01
CA LYS A 71 -9.67 -6.10 -7.10
C LYS A 71 -8.52 -6.71 -6.32
N GLU A 72 -8.69 -7.96 -5.91
CA GLU A 72 -7.69 -8.70 -5.12
C GLU A 72 -6.27 -8.65 -5.72
N ARG A 73 -6.16 -8.69 -7.06
CA ARG A 73 -4.87 -8.58 -7.76
C ARG A 73 -4.13 -7.26 -7.47
N HIS A 74 -4.85 -6.17 -7.23
CA HIS A 74 -4.28 -4.85 -6.92
C HIS A 74 -3.67 -4.87 -5.51
N VAL A 75 -4.39 -5.45 -4.54
CA VAL A 75 -3.90 -5.66 -3.18
C VAL A 75 -2.67 -6.58 -3.18
N CYS A 76 -2.73 -7.68 -3.93
CA CYS A 76 -1.62 -8.61 -4.11
C CYS A 76 -0.37 -7.95 -4.69
N ALA A 77 -0.52 -6.99 -5.60
CA ALA A 77 0.61 -6.28 -6.19
C ALA A 77 1.35 -5.44 -5.14
N VAL A 78 0.62 -4.71 -4.28
CA VAL A 78 1.19 -3.94 -3.18
C VAL A 78 1.86 -4.87 -2.16
N MET A 79 1.23 -5.99 -1.80
CA MET A 79 1.79 -6.99 -0.88
C MET A 79 3.12 -7.55 -1.38
N LYS A 80 3.24 -7.86 -2.68
CA LYS A 80 4.51 -8.29 -3.29
C LYS A 80 5.56 -7.19 -3.24
N SER A 81 5.17 -5.94 -3.52
CA SER A 81 6.07 -4.78 -3.45
C SER A 81 6.61 -4.58 -2.03
N ILE A 82 5.75 -4.65 -1.01
CA ILE A 82 6.13 -4.63 0.40
C ILE A 82 7.13 -5.74 0.74
N ALA A 83 6.87 -6.98 0.31
CA ALA A 83 7.77 -8.10 0.58
C ALA A 83 9.17 -7.92 -0.04
N ASN A 84 9.26 -7.22 -1.18
CA ASN A 84 10.52 -6.92 -1.85
C ASN A 84 11.31 -5.76 -1.20
N LEU A 85 10.69 -5.01 -0.28
CA LEU A 85 11.33 -3.91 0.46
C LEU A 85 11.86 -4.35 1.85
N LEU A 86 11.77 -5.65 2.20
CA LEU A 86 12.15 -6.25 3.49
C LEU A 86 13.43 -7.10 3.42
#